data_AF-A0A2E7U493-F1
#
_entry.id   AF-A0A2E7U493-F1
#
_cell.length_a   1.000
_cell.length_b   1.000
_cell.length_c   1.000
_cell.angle_alpha   90.00
_cell.angle_beta   90.00
_cell.angle_gamma   90.00
#
_symmetry.space_group_name_H-M   'P 1'
#
loop_
_entity.id
_entity.type
_entity.pdbx_description
1 polymer ?
#
loop_
_entity_poly.entity_id
_entity_poly.type
_entity_poly.pdbx_seq_one_letter_code
_entity_poly.pdbx_strand_id
1 'polypeptide(L)'
;MADTRAAPAVNTEEGSVTEAQNALLGLLDSQEPPAPEEAPPTEVDESTDDPEESVEAVSEDEDSEEEFESDEEVEEEDEEEPLYAVKVDGEEQEVTLDELLKGYSRQSAFTKKTQELSEERKQIEALQGQYNQEMQQIQTERQQYAQHLQSIIENSNLDQFANVDWDRLRTEDPIGFLEKKEEFREAQEKIAQVQQRQQQVAARTQAETQKQWQEAVNTEHAALVEKMPEWGEPEKQQKLATELRSYASSQGFTDPEIENLIDHRSFIILNKARLYDELQKSDPKTKKIRNKPRVIRSGKGANPKADKNTKRTAMRNRLKESGHVNDAAMLLENLIS
;
A
#
# COMPACT_ATOMS: atom_id res chain seq x y z
N MET A 1 -2.88 -57.59 6.71
CA MET A 1 -3.73 -56.65 5.95
C MET A 1 -4.06 -55.54 6.92
N ALA A 2 -3.37 -54.41 6.78
CA ALA A 2 -3.53 -53.23 7.64
C ALA A 2 -3.82 -52.05 6.72
N ASP A 3 -4.91 -51.36 7.00
CA ASP A 3 -5.51 -50.29 6.20
C ASP A 3 -4.53 -49.14 5.96
N THR A 4 -4.31 -48.85 4.69
CA THR A 4 -3.68 -47.61 4.20
C THR A 4 -4.80 -46.67 3.80
N ARG A 5 -5.13 -45.71 4.68
CA ARG A 5 -6.03 -44.59 4.33
C ARG A 5 -5.16 -43.38 4.01
N ALA A 6 -5.07 -43.07 2.73
CA ALA A 6 -4.40 -41.88 2.22
C ALA A 6 -5.16 -40.60 2.65
N ALA A 7 -4.42 -39.60 3.12
CA ALA A 7 -4.95 -38.27 3.42
C ALA A 7 -5.30 -37.54 2.11
N PRO A 8 -6.38 -36.73 2.07
CA PRO A 8 -6.77 -36.02 0.86
C PRO A 8 -5.78 -34.90 0.55
N ALA A 9 -5.27 -34.89 -0.68
CA ALA A 9 -4.52 -33.78 -1.24
C ALA A 9 -5.44 -32.57 -1.40
N VAL A 10 -5.14 -31.49 -0.69
CA VAL A 10 -5.82 -30.21 -0.84
C VAL A 10 -5.18 -29.51 -2.04
N ASN A 11 -5.86 -29.54 -3.19
CA ASN A 11 -5.60 -28.63 -4.31
C ASN A 11 -5.78 -27.19 -3.80
N THR A 12 -4.68 -26.44 -3.77
CA THR A 12 -4.66 -24.99 -3.56
C THR A 12 -3.83 -24.37 -4.67
N GLU A 13 -4.34 -24.44 -5.89
CA GLU A 13 -3.76 -23.77 -7.06
C GLU A 13 -4.85 -23.13 -7.91
N GLU A 14 -5.57 -22.16 -7.36
CA GLU A 14 -6.15 -21.06 -8.13
C GLU A 14 -6.08 -19.80 -7.24
N GLY A 15 -5.17 -18.88 -7.54
CA GLY A 15 -5.10 -17.55 -6.93
C GLY A 15 -4.03 -17.29 -5.86
N SER A 16 -2.83 -17.90 -5.95
CA SER A 16 -1.74 -17.55 -5.02
C SER A 16 -1.00 -16.29 -5.46
N VAL A 17 -0.73 -15.40 -4.49
CA VAL A 17 -0.02 -14.11 -4.62
C VAL A 17 1.35 -14.23 -5.32
N THR A 18 1.91 -15.43 -5.42
CA THR A 18 3.13 -15.72 -6.18
C THR A 18 2.94 -15.58 -7.69
N GLU A 19 1.75 -15.83 -8.23
CA GLU A 19 1.44 -15.60 -9.65
C GLU A 19 1.31 -14.11 -9.96
N ALA A 20 0.75 -13.33 -9.03
CA ALA A 20 0.71 -11.87 -9.13
C ALA A 20 2.11 -11.24 -9.07
N GLN A 21 3.03 -11.76 -8.23
CA GLN A 21 4.42 -11.32 -8.19
C GLN A 21 5.21 -11.73 -9.45
N ASN A 22 5.02 -12.94 -9.96
CA ASN A 22 5.68 -13.39 -11.21
C ASN A 22 5.15 -12.64 -12.44
N ALA A 23 3.86 -12.26 -12.47
CA ALA A 23 3.29 -11.40 -13.50
C ALA A 23 3.86 -9.96 -13.43
N LEU A 24 4.11 -9.43 -12.23
CA LEU A 24 4.72 -8.11 -12.02
C LEU A 24 6.20 -8.08 -12.43
N LEU A 25 6.94 -9.17 -12.16
CA LEU A 25 8.33 -9.35 -12.58
C LEU A 25 8.45 -9.60 -14.10
N GLY A 26 7.54 -10.39 -14.69
CA GLY A 26 7.51 -10.65 -16.13
C GLY A 26 7.12 -9.42 -16.98
N LEU A 27 6.30 -8.52 -16.43
CA LEU A 27 5.96 -7.26 -17.07
C LEU A 27 7.15 -6.27 -17.10
N LEU A 28 8.06 -6.38 -16.13
CA LEU A 28 9.25 -5.51 -16.04
C LEU A 28 10.38 -5.93 -17.00
N ASP A 29 10.36 -7.18 -17.48
CA ASP A 29 11.39 -7.78 -18.36
C ASP A 29 10.97 -7.80 -19.86
N SER A 30 9.72 -7.48 -20.18
CA SER A 30 9.22 -7.51 -21.57
C SER A 30 9.55 -6.22 -22.34
N GLN A 31 10.79 -6.10 -22.82
CA GLN A 31 11.12 -5.25 -23.97
C GLN A 31 10.90 -6.01 -25.28
N GLU A 32 9.69 -5.98 -25.86
CA GLU A 32 9.52 -6.07 -27.33
C GLU A 32 8.13 -5.54 -27.78
N PRO A 33 8.01 -4.79 -28.91
CA PRO A 33 6.79 -4.08 -29.29
C PRO A 33 5.77 -4.98 -30.02
N PRO A 34 4.47 -4.63 -30.04
CA PRO A 34 3.40 -5.53 -30.44
C PRO A 34 3.12 -5.52 -31.95
N ALA A 35 2.74 -6.67 -32.50
CA ALA A 35 2.04 -6.81 -33.78
C ALA A 35 0.80 -7.72 -33.59
N PRO A 36 -0.28 -7.53 -34.38
CA PRO A 36 -1.67 -7.68 -33.94
C PRO A 36 -2.33 -9.00 -34.39
N GLU A 37 -3.67 -9.09 -34.18
CA GLU A 37 -4.64 -10.17 -34.55
C GLU A 37 -4.70 -11.34 -33.54
N GLU A 38 -5.85 -11.85 -33.07
CA GLU A 38 -7.22 -11.89 -33.59
C GLU A 38 -8.16 -12.41 -32.45
N ALA A 39 -9.35 -11.83 -32.26
CA ALA A 39 -10.48 -12.45 -31.53
C ALA A 39 -11.36 -13.19 -32.57
N PRO A 40 -12.20 -14.23 -32.26
CA PRO A 40 -13.22 -14.31 -31.18
C PRO A 40 -13.54 -15.80 -30.79
N PRO A 41 -14.76 -16.27 -30.38
CA PRO A 41 -15.95 -15.63 -29.80
C PRO A 41 -16.49 -16.28 -28.49
N THR A 42 -17.43 -15.55 -27.88
CA THR A 42 -18.49 -15.93 -26.93
C THR A 42 -19.21 -17.25 -27.23
N GLU A 43 -19.48 -18.05 -26.19
CA GLU A 43 -20.70 -18.84 -26.05
C GLU A 43 -21.45 -18.47 -24.77
N VAL A 44 -22.76 -18.36 -24.94
CA VAL A 44 -23.79 -18.10 -23.94
C VAL A 44 -24.38 -19.48 -23.64
N ASP A 45 -24.47 -19.88 -22.38
CA ASP A 45 -25.42 -20.92 -22.00
C ASP A 45 -26.14 -20.55 -20.71
N GLU A 46 -27.44 -20.70 -20.80
CA GLU A 46 -28.50 -20.34 -19.87
C GLU A 46 -28.91 -21.64 -19.20
N SER A 47 -28.72 -21.77 -17.88
CA SER A 47 -29.40 -22.83 -17.14
C SER A 47 -29.64 -22.44 -15.69
N THR A 48 -30.91 -22.14 -15.45
CA THR A 48 -31.68 -22.14 -14.21
C THR A 48 -31.32 -23.32 -13.28
N ASP A 49 -31.09 -23.06 -12.00
CA ASP A 49 -31.78 -23.72 -10.86
C ASP A 49 -31.44 -22.99 -9.54
N ASP A 50 -32.48 -22.52 -8.87
CA ASP A 50 -32.52 -22.16 -7.44
C ASP A 50 -32.63 -23.49 -6.67
N PRO A 51 -31.97 -23.70 -5.51
CA PRO A 51 -32.67 -23.34 -4.28
C PRO A 51 -31.80 -22.92 -3.07
N GLU A 52 -32.48 -22.26 -2.14
CA GLU A 52 -32.26 -22.30 -0.68
C GLU A 52 -31.17 -21.40 -0.08
N GLU A 53 -31.54 -20.13 -0.03
CA GLU A 53 -31.55 -19.24 1.15
C GLU A 53 -31.27 -19.93 2.51
N SER A 54 -30.06 -19.76 3.03
CA SER A 54 -29.69 -19.96 4.44
C SER A 54 -28.93 -18.74 4.92
N VAL A 55 -29.68 -17.68 5.22
CA VAL A 55 -29.18 -16.53 5.98
C VAL A 55 -29.04 -16.95 7.44
N GLU A 56 -27.79 -17.11 7.87
CA GLU A 56 -27.43 -17.30 9.26
C GLU A 56 -27.92 -16.12 10.10
N ALA A 57 -28.70 -16.46 11.13
CA ALA A 57 -29.31 -15.55 12.07
C ALA A 57 -28.27 -14.67 12.77
N VAL A 58 -28.32 -13.37 12.52
CA VAL A 58 -27.79 -12.35 13.42
C VAL A 58 -28.80 -12.26 14.57
N SER A 59 -28.37 -12.66 15.77
CA SER A 59 -29.14 -12.49 16.99
C SER A 59 -29.24 -11.01 17.33
N GLU A 60 -30.35 -10.39 16.96
CA GLU A 60 -30.87 -9.19 17.62
C GLU A 60 -31.48 -9.63 18.95
N ASP A 61 -30.81 -9.31 20.05
CA ASP A 61 -31.44 -9.22 21.37
C ASP A 61 -32.40 -8.02 21.33
N GLU A 62 -33.61 -8.24 20.83
CA GLU A 62 -34.78 -7.43 21.14
C GLU A 62 -35.23 -7.79 22.56
N ASP A 63 -34.93 -6.88 23.48
CA ASP A 63 -35.49 -6.87 24.82
C ASP A 63 -37.02 -6.78 24.69
N SER A 64 -37.68 -7.87 25.04
CA SER A 64 -39.12 -8.04 24.95
C SER A 64 -39.77 -7.28 26.11
N GLU A 65 -40.13 -6.01 25.88
CA GLU A 65 -41.02 -5.27 26.77
C GLU A 65 -42.42 -5.93 26.73
N GLU A 66 -42.73 -6.70 27.77
CA GLU A 66 -44.08 -7.19 28.06
C GLU A 66 -45.00 -5.99 28.33
N GLU A 67 -45.84 -5.69 27.35
CA GLU A 67 -46.95 -4.74 27.45
C GLU A 67 -48.02 -5.30 28.41
N PHE A 68 -47.90 -4.98 29.70
CA PHE A 68 -48.99 -5.12 30.66
C PHE A 68 -49.90 -3.89 30.58
N GLU A 69 -51.02 -4.00 29.88
CA GLU A 69 -52.16 -3.11 30.08
C GLU A 69 -52.72 -3.30 31.49
N SER A 70 -52.33 -2.41 32.42
CA SER A 70 -53.04 -2.17 33.67
C SER A 70 -53.66 -0.78 33.60
N ASP A 71 -54.96 -0.76 33.33
CA ASP A 71 -55.83 0.41 33.37
C ASP A 71 -56.07 0.81 34.85
N GLU A 72 -55.14 1.59 35.40
CA GLU A 72 -55.34 2.37 36.63
C GLU A 72 -55.13 3.84 36.28
N GLU A 73 -56.22 4.61 36.27
CA GLU A 73 -56.21 6.08 36.26
C GLU A 73 -55.35 6.60 37.43
N VAL A 74 -54.09 6.92 37.13
CA VAL A 74 -53.26 7.75 38.00
C VAL A 74 -53.36 9.18 37.50
N GLU A 75 -53.90 10.05 38.34
CA GLU A 75 -53.94 11.49 38.14
C GLU A 75 -52.53 12.00 37.75
N GLU A 76 -52.42 12.68 36.60
CA GLU A 76 -51.22 13.44 36.23
C GLU A 76 -51.02 14.57 37.25
N GLU A 77 -50.23 14.30 38.29
CA GLU A 77 -49.41 15.32 38.91
C GLU A 77 -48.20 15.54 37.99
N ASP A 78 -48.08 16.74 37.42
CA ASP A 78 -46.85 17.25 36.82
C ASP A 78 -45.74 17.22 37.90
N GLU A 79 -45.11 16.06 38.11
CA GLU A 79 -43.86 15.98 38.86
C GLU A 79 -42.77 16.62 38.00
N GLU A 80 -42.49 17.90 38.27
CA GLU A 80 -41.31 18.59 37.76
C GLU A 80 -40.07 17.74 38.11
N GLU A 81 -39.51 17.02 37.13
CA GLU A 81 -38.32 16.21 37.35
C GLU A 81 -37.23 17.10 37.98
N PRO A 82 -36.68 16.73 39.16
CA PRO A 82 -35.72 17.56 39.85
C PRO A 82 -34.46 17.75 39.00
N LEU A 83 -34.17 19.00 38.65
CA LEU A 83 -32.97 19.41 37.94
C LEU A 83 -31.80 19.57 38.91
N TYR A 84 -30.66 19.00 38.56
CA TYR A 84 -29.43 19.06 39.35
C TYR A 84 -28.35 19.84 38.58
N ALA A 85 -27.77 20.86 39.21
CA ALA A 85 -26.66 21.61 38.64
C ALA A 85 -25.35 20.82 38.77
N VAL A 86 -24.75 20.47 37.63
CA VAL A 86 -23.53 19.66 37.51
C VAL A 86 -22.51 20.44 36.70
N LYS A 87 -21.23 20.35 37.10
CA LYS A 87 -20.13 20.98 36.36
C LYS A 87 -19.52 20.02 35.35
N VAL A 88 -19.72 20.30 34.07
CA VAL A 88 -19.06 19.62 32.96
C VAL A 88 -18.09 20.62 32.33
N ASP A 89 -16.81 20.27 32.26
CA ASP A 89 -15.74 21.12 31.70
C ASP A 89 -15.64 22.56 32.28
N GLY A 90 -16.15 22.77 33.49
CA GLY A 90 -16.08 24.05 34.21
C GLY A 90 -17.30 24.96 34.07
N GLU A 91 -18.30 24.57 33.27
CA GLU A 91 -19.58 25.28 33.14
C GLU A 91 -20.69 24.55 33.93
N GLU A 92 -21.58 25.31 34.57
CA GLU A 92 -22.71 24.75 35.33
C GLU A 92 -23.86 24.44 34.37
N GLN A 93 -24.26 23.17 34.32
CA GLN A 93 -25.33 22.68 33.48
C GLN A 93 -26.36 21.96 34.35
N GLU A 94 -27.63 22.29 34.16
CA GLU A 94 -28.74 21.63 34.86
C GLU A 94 -29.14 20.37 34.08
N VAL A 95 -29.08 19.22 34.74
CA VAL A 95 -29.39 17.90 34.17
C VAL A 95 -30.29 17.12 35.13
N THR A 96 -31.14 16.27 34.58
CA THR A 96 -32.03 15.40 35.35
C THR A 96 -31.22 14.26 36.01
N LEU A 97 -31.81 13.61 37.02
CA LEU A 97 -31.18 12.51 37.74
C LEU A 97 -30.80 11.33 36.81
N ASP A 98 -31.64 11.06 35.82
CA ASP A 98 -31.43 10.01 34.82
C ASP A 98 -30.22 10.28 33.93
N GLU A 99 -30.02 11.52 33.48
CA GLU A 99 -28.86 11.90 32.66
C GLU A 99 -27.57 11.83 33.49
N LEU A 100 -27.64 12.15 34.78
CA LEU A 100 -26.51 11.98 35.71
C LEU A 100 -26.07 10.52 35.86
N LEU A 101 -27.04 9.62 36.07
CA LEU A 101 -26.77 8.18 36.17
C LEU A 101 -26.21 7.62 34.86
N LYS A 102 -26.79 8.00 33.73
CA LYS A 102 -26.31 7.61 32.38
C LYS A 102 -24.91 8.19 32.09
N GLY A 103 -24.64 9.43 32.48
CA GLY A 103 -23.33 10.06 32.36
C GLY A 103 -22.25 9.35 33.17
N TYR A 104 -22.54 9.06 34.45
CA TYR A 104 -21.63 8.32 35.32
C TYR A 104 -21.38 6.89 34.83
N SER A 105 -22.42 6.18 34.40
CA SER A 105 -22.28 4.81 33.89
C SER A 105 -21.41 4.78 32.62
N ARG A 106 -21.65 5.69 31.66
CA ARG A 106 -20.83 5.89 30.46
C ARG A 106 -19.39 6.26 30.78
N GLN A 107 -19.16 7.21 31.69
CA GLN A 107 -17.80 7.61 32.09
C GLN A 107 -17.05 6.45 32.76
N SER A 108 -17.71 5.69 33.63
CA SER A 108 -17.11 4.52 34.27
C SER A 108 -16.77 3.44 33.24
N ALA A 109 -17.68 3.17 32.28
CA ALA A 109 -17.48 2.20 31.21
C ALA A 109 -16.36 2.64 30.27
N PHE A 110 -16.32 3.91 29.88
CA PHE A 110 -15.24 4.47 29.06
C PHE A 110 -13.90 4.42 29.78
N THR A 111 -13.87 4.74 31.07
CA THR A 111 -12.64 4.65 31.89
C THR A 111 -12.14 3.21 31.97
N LYS A 112 -13.02 2.25 32.27
CA LYS A 112 -12.68 0.82 32.29
C LYS A 112 -12.19 0.34 30.93
N LYS A 113 -12.93 0.60 29.86
CA LYS A 113 -12.56 0.22 28.48
C LYS A 113 -11.24 0.85 28.04
N THR A 114 -10.97 2.10 28.44
CA THR A 114 -9.69 2.77 28.13
C THR A 114 -8.54 2.17 28.92
N GLN A 115 -8.77 1.78 30.17
CA GLN A 115 -7.78 1.05 30.98
C GLN A 115 -7.50 -0.32 30.36
N GLU A 116 -8.53 -1.10 30.02
CA GLU A 116 -8.43 -2.39 29.33
C GLU A 116 -7.67 -2.26 28.01
N LEU A 117 -8.00 -1.28 27.16
CA LEU A 117 -7.29 -1.03 25.90
C LEU A 117 -5.82 -0.65 26.12
N SER A 118 -5.52 0.12 27.17
CA SER A 118 -4.15 0.47 27.54
C SER A 118 -3.36 -0.74 28.01
N GLU A 119 -3.99 -1.62 28.79
CA GLU A 119 -3.42 -2.88 29.24
C GLU A 119 -3.21 -3.85 28.08
N GLU A 120 -4.17 -4.00 27.19
CA GLU A 120 -4.08 -4.82 25.98
C GLU A 120 -2.94 -4.35 25.08
N ARG A 121 -2.83 -3.04 24.82
CA ARG A 121 -1.72 -2.47 24.04
C ARG A 121 -0.35 -2.78 24.66
N LYS A 122 -0.23 -2.64 25.98
CA LYS A 122 1.00 -3.00 26.70
C LYS A 122 1.31 -4.49 26.60
N GLN A 123 0.29 -5.35 26.66
CA GLN A 123 0.46 -6.79 26.49
C GLN A 123 0.92 -7.13 25.07
N ILE A 124 0.31 -6.53 24.04
CA ILE A 124 0.72 -6.72 22.64
C ILE A 124 2.15 -6.25 22.43
N GLU A 125 2.52 -5.06 22.93
CA GLU A 125 3.88 -4.53 22.82
C GLU A 125 4.89 -5.45 23.53
N ALA A 126 4.55 -5.97 24.71
CA ALA A 126 5.39 -6.92 25.43
C ALA A 126 5.56 -8.24 24.66
N LEU A 127 4.48 -8.78 24.08
CA LEU A 127 4.51 -9.97 23.24
C LEU A 127 5.34 -9.76 21.96
N GLN A 128 5.19 -8.61 21.31
CA GLN A 128 6.01 -8.25 20.15
C GLN A 128 7.49 -8.14 20.52
N GLY A 129 7.80 -7.53 21.68
CA GLY A 129 9.15 -7.45 22.21
C GLY A 129 9.75 -8.83 22.47
N GLN A 130 9.00 -9.73 23.10
CA GLN A 130 9.42 -11.12 23.33
C GLN A 130 9.64 -11.88 22.02
N TYR A 131 8.67 -11.80 21.10
CA TYR A 131 8.76 -12.45 19.79
C TYR A 131 10.00 -11.99 19.00
N ASN A 132 10.27 -10.68 18.99
CA ASN A 132 11.45 -10.13 18.31
C ASN A 132 12.75 -10.61 18.96
N GLN A 133 12.80 -10.69 20.29
CA GLN A 133 13.96 -11.23 21.02
C GLN A 133 14.18 -12.72 20.73
N GLU A 134 13.11 -13.53 20.74
CA GLU A 134 13.17 -14.95 20.40
C GLU A 134 13.62 -15.16 18.95
N MET A 135 13.10 -14.38 18.00
CA MET A 135 13.55 -14.46 16.60
C MET A 135 15.03 -14.10 16.46
N GLN A 136 15.50 -13.07 17.14
CA GLN A 136 16.93 -12.73 17.15
C GLN A 136 17.77 -13.86 17.74
N GLN A 137 17.32 -14.47 18.84
CA GLN A 137 18.03 -15.61 19.44
C GLN A 137 18.10 -16.79 18.47
N ILE A 138 16.99 -17.18 17.84
CA ILE A 138 16.95 -18.26 16.85
C ILE A 138 17.90 -17.96 15.68
N GLN A 139 17.93 -16.72 15.19
CA GLN A 139 18.86 -16.33 14.13
C GLN A 139 20.32 -16.46 14.57
N THR A 140 20.66 -16.03 15.79
CA THR A 140 22.03 -16.17 16.32
C THR A 140 22.42 -17.63 16.52
N GLU A 141 21.52 -18.47 17.04
CA GLU A 141 21.77 -19.90 17.22
C GLU A 141 22.02 -20.59 15.87
N ARG A 142 21.22 -20.25 14.85
CA ARG A 142 21.42 -20.76 13.48
C ARG A 142 22.76 -20.32 12.89
N GLN A 143 23.17 -19.08 13.10
CA GLN A 143 24.48 -18.61 12.65
C GLN A 143 25.61 -19.37 13.36
N GLN A 144 25.51 -19.56 14.68
CA GLN A 144 26.47 -20.35 15.44
C GLN A 144 26.51 -21.81 14.96
N TYR A 145 25.34 -22.40 14.68
CA TYR A 145 25.24 -23.75 14.13
C TYR A 145 25.91 -23.86 12.76
N ALA A 146 25.66 -22.89 11.86
CA ALA A 146 26.30 -22.85 10.55
C ALA A 146 27.82 -22.69 10.65
N GLN A 147 28.31 -21.82 11.54
CA GLN A 147 29.74 -21.65 11.83
C GLN A 147 30.36 -22.93 12.41
N HIS A 148 29.64 -23.62 13.29
CA HIS A 148 30.09 -24.89 13.85
C HIS A 148 30.19 -25.98 12.75
N LEU A 149 29.19 -26.10 11.86
CA LEU A 149 29.27 -27.02 10.72
C LEU A 149 30.46 -26.70 9.81
N GLN A 150 30.69 -25.42 9.52
CA GLN A 150 31.86 -24.97 8.75
C GLN A 150 33.17 -25.37 9.44
N SER A 151 33.27 -25.16 10.76
CA SER A 151 34.45 -25.54 11.54
C SER A 151 34.73 -27.05 11.53
N ILE A 152 33.69 -27.91 11.46
CA ILE A 152 33.87 -29.36 11.34
C ILE A 152 34.49 -29.73 9.99
N ILE A 153 34.09 -29.04 8.92
CA ILE A 153 34.64 -29.26 7.58
C ILE A 153 36.10 -28.79 7.53
N GLU A 154 36.39 -27.60 8.05
CA GLU A 154 37.74 -27.02 8.08
C GLU A 154 38.72 -27.81 8.95
N ASN A 155 38.27 -28.32 10.10
CA ASN A 155 39.08 -29.17 10.98
C ASN A 155 38.99 -30.66 10.64
N SER A 156 38.55 -31.00 9.43
CA SER A 156 38.46 -32.39 9.03
C SER A 156 39.84 -33.01 8.82
N ASN A 157 40.06 -34.21 9.37
CA ASN A 157 41.33 -34.92 9.25
C ASN A 157 41.53 -35.60 7.88
N LEU A 158 40.79 -35.21 6.84
CA LEU A 158 40.91 -35.81 5.50
C LEU A 158 42.32 -35.67 4.93
N ASP A 159 42.98 -34.54 5.19
CA ASP A 159 44.33 -34.27 4.71
C ASP A 159 45.37 -35.26 5.25
N GLN A 160 45.10 -35.88 6.40
CA GLN A 160 45.99 -36.90 6.98
C GLN A 160 46.03 -38.17 6.12
N PHE A 161 44.95 -38.46 5.38
CA PHE A 161 44.85 -39.59 4.47
C PHE A 161 45.39 -39.30 3.07
N ALA A 162 45.56 -38.02 2.71
CA ALA A 162 46.09 -37.61 1.41
C ALA A 162 47.55 -38.05 1.17
N ASN A 163 48.33 -38.20 2.26
CA ASN A 163 49.73 -38.60 2.22
C ASN A 163 49.96 -40.11 2.46
N VAL A 164 48.89 -40.91 2.55
CA VAL A 164 48.99 -42.36 2.78
C VAL A 164 49.28 -43.09 1.47
N ASP A 165 50.39 -43.84 1.43
CA ASP A 165 50.72 -44.73 0.31
C ASP A 165 49.93 -46.03 0.40
N TRP A 166 48.74 -46.02 -0.20
CA TRP A 166 47.77 -47.12 -0.15
C TRP A 166 48.28 -48.42 -0.80
N ASP A 167 49.10 -48.32 -1.86
CA ASP A 167 49.61 -49.48 -2.60
C ASP A 167 50.69 -50.22 -1.79
N ARG A 168 51.56 -49.44 -1.12
CA ARG A 168 52.54 -50.00 -0.20
C ARG A 168 51.86 -50.63 1.02
N LEU A 169 50.90 -49.93 1.63
CA LEU A 169 50.18 -50.41 2.80
C LEU A 169 49.44 -51.71 2.50
N ARG A 170 48.81 -51.83 1.33
CA ARG A 170 48.13 -53.07 0.88
C ARG A 170 49.08 -54.27 0.76
N THR A 171 50.34 -54.03 0.43
CA THR A 171 51.34 -55.08 0.18
C THR A 171 52.09 -55.47 1.45
N GLU A 172 52.41 -54.49 2.31
CA GLU A 172 53.16 -54.70 3.55
C GLU A 172 52.26 -55.07 4.74
N ASP A 173 51.05 -54.50 4.84
CA ASP A 173 50.09 -54.75 5.92
C ASP A 173 48.62 -54.70 5.44
N PRO A 174 48.09 -55.85 4.95
CA PRO A 174 46.71 -55.93 4.47
C PRO A 174 45.64 -55.63 5.53
N ILE A 175 45.92 -55.83 6.82
CA ILE A 175 44.97 -55.58 7.90
C ILE A 175 44.93 -54.07 8.19
N GLY A 176 46.10 -53.44 8.36
CA GLY A 176 46.19 -51.99 8.55
C GLY A 176 45.67 -51.19 7.34
N PHE A 177 45.75 -51.74 6.13
CA PHE A 177 45.08 -51.18 4.95
C PHE A 177 43.55 -51.15 5.10
N LEU A 178 42.94 -52.25 5.57
CA LEU A 178 41.50 -52.31 5.74
C LEU A 178 41.03 -51.32 6.81
N GLU A 179 41.73 -51.28 7.95
CA GLU A 179 41.43 -50.35 9.05
C GLU A 179 41.51 -48.88 8.59
N LYS A 180 42.62 -48.45 7.98
CA LYS A 180 42.75 -47.08 7.47
C LYS A 180 41.77 -46.73 6.36
N LYS A 181 41.38 -47.71 5.55
CA LYS A 181 40.40 -47.50 4.47
C LYS A 181 39.00 -47.28 5.05
N GLU A 182 38.63 -48.03 6.10
CA GLU A 182 37.38 -47.78 6.82
C GLU A 182 37.41 -46.43 7.54
N GLU A 183 38.51 -46.08 8.22
CA GLU A 183 38.67 -44.74 8.84
C GLU A 183 38.52 -43.59 7.82
N PHE A 184 39.15 -43.73 6.64
CA PHE A 184 39.02 -42.77 5.56
C PHE A 184 37.57 -42.67 5.06
N ARG A 185 36.91 -43.82 4.88
CA ARG A 185 35.52 -43.87 4.45
C ARG A 185 34.59 -43.22 5.48
N GLU A 186 34.75 -43.52 6.77
CA GLU A 186 33.98 -42.91 7.85
C GLU A 186 34.19 -41.39 7.91
N ALA A 187 35.44 -40.93 7.75
CA ALA A 187 35.75 -39.50 7.69
C ALA A 187 35.08 -38.82 6.49
N GLN A 188 35.11 -39.45 5.31
CA GLN A 188 34.46 -38.96 4.10
C GLN A 188 32.93 -38.91 4.27
N GLU A 189 32.32 -39.97 4.79
CA GLU A 189 30.87 -40.04 5.05
C GLU A 189 30.43 -38.97 6.06
N LYS A 190 31.22 -38.74 7.13
CA LYS A 190 30.95 -37.68 8.10
C LYS A 190 30.94 -36.29 7.46
N ILE A 191 31.91 -36.00 6.60
CA ILE A 191 31.99 -34.68 5.93
C ILE A 191 30.87 -34.52 4.92
N ALA A 192 30.54 -35.56 4.16
CA ALA A 192 29.42 -35.54 3.24
C ALA A 192 28.10 -35.24 3.98
N GLN A 193 27.88 -35.85 5.15
CA GLN A 193 26.72 -35.55 5.99
C GLN A 193 26.72 -34.10 6.51
N VAL A 194 27.87 -33.58 6.92
CA VAL A 194 27.99 -32.18 7.40
C VAL A 194 27.73 -31.19 6.25
N GLN A 195 28.27 -31.44 5.06
CA GLN A 195 28.02 -30.62 3.86
C GLN A 195 26.55 -30.64 3.47
N GLN A 196 25.89 -31.80 3.52
CA GLN A 196 24.45 -31.90 3.27
C GLN A 196 23.65 -31.06 4.28
N ARG A 197 24.01 -31.13 5.57
CA ARG A 197 23.38 -30.29 6.61
C ARG A 197 23.63 -28.81 6.36
N GLN A 198 24.84 -28.42 5.97
CA GLN A 198 25.17 -27.04 5.65
C GLN A 198 24.32 -26.51 4.49
N GLN A 199 24.16 -27.29 3.42
CA GLN A 199 23.29 -26.93 2.30
C GLN A 199 21.83 -26.81 2.73
N GLN A 200 21.33 -27.71 3.58
CA GLN A 200 19.97 -27.62 4.12
C GLN A 200 19.77 -26.37 4.98
N VAL A 201 20.73 -26.02 5.83
CA VAL A 201 20.69 -24.79 6.64
C VAL A 201 20.69 -23.57 5.73
N ALA A 202 21.58 -23.51 4.75
CA ALA A 202 21.64 -22.40 3.80
C ALA A 202 20.33 -22.23 3.02
N ALA A 203 19.74 -23.33 2.53
CA ALA A 203 18.46 -23.31 1.83
C ALA A 203 17.31 -22.82 2.73
N ARG A 204 17.26 -23.27 3.98
CA ARG A 204 16.25 -22.79 4.96
C ARG A 204 16.43 -21.32 5.28
N THR A 205 17.66 -20.86 5.51
CA THR A 205 17.95 -19.45 5.76
C THR A 205 17.55 -18.59 4.58
N GLN A 206 17.89 -18.99 3.35
CA GLN A 206 17.50 -18.26 2.15
C GLN A 206 15.97 -18.17 2.00
N ALA A 207 15.26 -19.28 2.23
CA ALA A 207 13.80 -19.30 2.17
C ALA A 207 13.15 -18.41 3.24
N GLU A 208 13.70 -18.37 4.45
CA GLU A 208 13.22 -17.49 5.53
C GLU A 208 13.49 -16.02 5.25
N THR A 209 14.68 -15.67 4.77
CA THR A 209 15.00 -14.30 4.36
C THR A 209 14.10 -13.85 3.22
N GLN A 210 13.81 -14.72 2.25
CA GLN A 210 12.88 -14.41 1.17
C GLN A 210 11.46 -14.15 1.69
N LYS A 211 10.98 -14.93 2.65
CA LYS A 211 9.66 -14.71 3.28
C LYS A 211 9.60 -13.40 4.05
N GLN A 212 10.61 -13.12 4.89
CA GLN A 212 10.70 -11.86 5.63
C GLN A 212 10.78 -10.66 4.68
N TRP A 213 11.51 -10.79 3.57
CA TRP A 213 11.55 -9.78 2.52
C TRP A 213 10.18 -9.56 1.89
N GLN A 214 9.46 -10.63 1.52
CA GLN A 214 8.11 -10.52 0.97
C GLN A 214 7.12 -9.88 1.96
N GLU A 215 7.19 -10.24 3.24
CA GLU A 215 6.39 -9.62 4.30
C GLU A 215 6.71 -8.12 4.41
N ALA A 216 7.99 -7.76 4.45
CA ALA A 216 8.41 -6.36 4.46
C ALA A 216 7.88 -5.60 3.23
N VAL A 217 8.01 -6.16 2.03
CA VAL A 217 7.45 -5.58 0.79
C VAL A 217 5.95 -5.35 0.90
N ASN A 218 5.20 -6.33 1.41
CA ASN A 218 3.75 -6.20 1.56
C ASN A 218 3.36 -5.12 2.58
N THR A 219 4.05 -5.04 3.71
CA THR A 219 3.78 -4.01 4.74
C THR A 219 4.09 -2.60 4.22
N GLU A 220 5.22 -2.43 3.54
CA GLU A 220 5.64 -1.17 2.94
C GLU A 220 4.72 -0.78 1.78
N HIS A 221 4.28 -1.74 0.96
CA HIS A 221 3.30 -1.52 -0.09
C HIS A 221 1.96 -1.04 0.49
N ALA A 222 1.45 -1.67 1.55
CA ALA A 222 0.22 -1.25 2.21
C ALA A 222 0.33 0.19 2.75
N ALA A 223 1.46 0.53 3.37
CA ALA A 223 1.74 1.90 3.84
C ALA A 223 1.83 2.90 2.67
N LEU A 224 2.41 2.49 1.53
CA LEU A 224 2.49 3.31 0.33
C LEU A 224 1.11 3.60 -0.24
N VAL A 225 0.24 2.60 -0.36
CA VAL A 225 -1.13 2.76 -0.87
C VAL A 225 -1.96 3.66 0.05
N GLU A 226 -1.79 3.56 1.37
CA GLU A 226 -2.45 4.45 2.34
C GLU A 226 -2.08 5.93 2.11
N LYS A 227 -0.81 6.22 1.82
CA LYS A 227 -0.32 7.60 1.59
C LYS A 227 -0.46 8.07 0.14
N MET A 228 -0.48 7.15 -0.82
CA MET A 228 -0.55 7.40 -2.25
C MET A 228 -1.56 6.40 -2.88
N PRO A 229 -2.86 6.70 -2.83
CA PRO A 229 -3.90 5.81 -3.36
C PRO A 229 -3.74 5.48 -4.85
N GLU A 230 -3.14 6.40 -5.62
CA GLU A 230 -2.82 6.18 -7.04
C GLU A 230 -1.87 4.99 -7.28
N TRP A 231 -1.09 4.60 -6.27
CA TRP A 231 -0.20 3.43 -6.34
C TRP A 231 -0.97 2.10 -6.25
N GLY A 232 -2.18 2.10 -5.66
CA GLY A 232 -3.01 0.90 -5.56
C GLY A 232 -3.76 0.55 -6.86
N GLU A 233 -3.76 1.44 -7.85
CA GLU A 233 -4.37 1.20 -9.15
C GLU A 233 -3.34 0.63 -10.14
N PRO A 234 -3.52 -0.58 -10.71
CA PRO A 234 -2.49 -1.25 -11.52
C PRO A 234 -1.98 -0.42 -12.70
N GLU A 235 -2.86 0.28 -13.40
CA GLU A 235 -2.49 1.11 -14.56
C GLU A 235 -1.68 2.35 -14.17
N LYS A 236 -2.02 2.99 -13.05
CA LYS A 236 -1.30 4.17 -12.54
C LYS A 236 0.02 3.77 -11.90
N GLN A 237 0.03 2.63 -11.21
CA GLN A 237 1.22 2.05 -10.60
C GLN A 237 2.31 1.80 -11.64
N GLN A 238 1.99 1.15 -12.77
CA GLN A 238 2.98 0.89 -13.83
C GLN A 238 3.56 2.17 -14.43
N LYS A 239 2.71 3.17 -14.67
CA LYS A 239 3.14 4.48 -15.18
C LYS A 239 4.06 5.19 -14.18
N LEU A 240 3.62 5.28 -12.92
CA LEU A 240 4.41 5.90 -11.85
C LEU A 240 5.72 5.16 -11.62
N ALA A 241 5.73 3.83 -11.60
CA ALA A 241 6.94 3.02 -11.45
C ALA A 241 7.96 3.31 -12.57
N THR A 242 7.48 3.41 -13.82
CA THR A 242 8.32 3.72 -14.97
C THR A 242 8.88 5.15 -14.89
N GLU A 243 8.02 6.13 -14.57
CA GLU A 243 8.42 7.53 -14.37
C GLU A 243 9.44 7.67 -13.25
N LEU A 244 9.21 7.03 -12.10
CA LEU A 244 10.10 7.03 -10.93
C LEU A 244 11.43 6.37 -11.24
N ARG A 245 11.45 5.21 -11.90
CA ARG A 245 12.69 4.55 -12.33
C ARG A 245 13.50 5.48 -13.24
N SER A 246 12.86 6.06 -14.26
CA SER A 246 13.54 6.98 -15.19
C SER A 246 14.10 8.22 -14.48
N TYR A 247 13.35 8.78 -13.54
CA TYR A 247 13.78 9.92 -12.75
C TYR A 247 14.93 9.55 -11.81
N ALA A 248 14.83 8.42 -11.09
CA ALA A 248 15.88 7.91 -10.22
C ALA A 248 17.20 7.69 -11.00
N SER A 249 17.14 7.04 -12.17
CA SER A 249 18.31 6.87 -13.03
C SER A 249 18.89 8.22 -13.47
N SER A 250 18.05 9.22 -13.76
CA SER A 250 18.53 10.58 -14.10
C SER A 250 19.21 11.31 -12.94
N GLN A 251 18.87 10.95 -11.70
CA GLN A 251 19.49 11.48 -10.48
C GLN A 251 20.76 10.71 -10.07
N GLY A 252 21.11 9.64 -10.79
CA GLY A 252 22.32 8.85 -10.58
C GLY A 252 22.14 7.57 -9.76
N PHE A 253 20.91 7.14 -9.50
CA PHE A 253 20.65 5.82 -8.91
C PHE A 253 20.96 4.71 -9.93
N THR A 254 21.56 3.64 -9.44
CA THR A 254 21.81 2.43 -10.22
C THR A 254 20.57 1.53 -10.24
N ASP A 255 20.41 0.71 -11.28
CA ASP A 255 19.31 -0.28 -11.35
C ASP A 255 19.18 -1.16 -10.09
N PRO A 256 20.26 -1.76 -9.53
CA PRO A 256 20.14 -2.56 -8.32
C PRO A 256 19.72 -1.74 -7.08
N GLU A 257 20.04 -0.45 -7.00
CA GLU A 257 19.55 0.40 -5.91
C GLU A 257 18.04 0.67 -6.03
N ILE A 258 17.54 0.81 -7.26
CA ILE A 258 16.12 1.01 -7.54
C ILE A 258 15.33 -0.27 -7.26
N GLU A 259 15.86 -1.44 -7.65
CA GLU A 259 15.20 -2.74 -7.41
C GLU A 259 15.14 -3.11 -5.92
N ASN A 260 16.16 -2.74 -5.14
CA ASN A 260 16.17 -2.97 -3.69
C ASN A 260 15.40 -1.88 -2.91
N LEU A 261 14.84 -0.88 -3.59
CA LEU A 261 14.05 0.16 -2.95
C LEU A 261 12.66 -0.38 -2.61
N ILE A 262 12.44 -0.73 -1.34
CA ILE A 262 11.12 -1.13 -0.84
C ILE A 262 10.44 -0.01 -0.04
N ASP A 263 11.24 0.75 0.71
CA ASP A 263 10.73 1.72 1.69
C ASP A 263 9.77 2.75 1.04
N HIS A 264 8.52 2.76 1.49
CA HIS A 264 7.47 3.65 0.98
C HIS A 264 7.86 5.13 1.12
N ARG A 265 8.66 5.49 2.13
CA ARG A 265 9.08 6.88 2.36
C ARG A 265 9.98 7.36 1.25
N SER A 266 10.89 6.49 0.82
CA SER A 266 11.81 6.76 -0.28
C SER A 266 11.04 6.95 -1.59
N PHE A 267 10.05 6.10 -1.88
CA PHE A 267 9.14 6.29 -3.01
C PHE A 267 8.41 7.63 -2.98
N ILE A 268 7.85 8.00 -1.83
CA ILE A 268 7.13 9.28 -1.66
C ILE A 268 8.06 10.46 -1.90
N ILE A 269 9.27 10.43 -1.36
CA ILE A 269 10.26 11.50 -1.54
C ILE A 269 10.68 11.60 -3.01
N LEU A 270 10.91 10.46 -3.66
CA LEU A 270 11.32 10.41 -5.06
C LEU A 270 10.22 10.95 -5.99
N ASN A 271 8.96 10.60 -5.73
CA ASN A 271 7.83 11.16 -6.47
C ASN A 271 7.68 12.67 -6.23
N LYS A 272 7.84 13.13 -4.98
CA LYS A 272 7.81 14.57 -4.66
C LYS A 272 8.91 15.33 -5.37
N ALA A 273 10.13 14.80 -5.39
CA ALA A 273 11.26 15.40 -6.09
C ALA A 273 11.00 15.48 -7.60
N ARG A 274 10.51 14.40 -8.20
CA ARG A 274 10.11 14.38 -9.61
C ARG A 274 9.05 15.44 -9.93
N LEU A 275 7.97 15.48 -9.17
CA LEU A 275 6.89 16.46 -9.36
C LEU A 275 7.37 17.90 -9.17
N TYR A 276 8.29 18.12 -8.23
CA TYR A 276 8.90 19.43 -8.00
C TYR A 276 9.75 19.87 -9.20
N ASP A 277 10.60 18.99 -9.72
CA ASP A 277 11.44 19.26 -10.89
C ASP A 277 10.60 19.50 -12.15
N GLU A 278 9.51 18.74 -12.32
CA GLU A 278 8.54 18.97 -13.40
C GLU A 278 7.82 20.31 -13.27
N LEU A 279 7.47 20.70 -12.05
CA LEU A 279 6.87 22.01 -11.78
C LEU A 279 7.86 23.14 -12.07
N GLN A 280 9.14 22.98 -11.72
CA GLN A 280 10.17 23.98 -12.04
C GLN A 280 10.41 24.10 -13.54
N LYS A 281 10.40 22.99 -14.28
CA LYS A 281 10.54 22.97 -15.74
C LYS A 281 9.32 23.56 -16.44
N SER A 282 8.12 23.37 -15.89
CA SER A 282 6.88 23.93 -16.42
C SER A 282 6.69 25.38 -15.98
N ASP A 283 7.33 26.32 -16.68
CA ASP A 283 7.26 27.76 -16.36
C ASP A 283 5.79 28.23 -16.22
N PRO A 284 5.33 28.63 -15.02
CA PRO A 284 3.95 29.07 -14.79
C PRO A 284 3.60 30.34 -15.58
N LYS A 285 4.60 31.04 -16.14
CA LYS A 285 4.37 32.23 -17.00
C LYS A 285 3.72 31.90 -18.33
N THR A 286 3.74 30.63 -18.78
CA THR A 286 3.13 30.20 -20.04
C THR A 286 1.62 29.99 -19.94
N LYS A 287 1.09 29.69 -18.74
CA LYS A 287 -0.35 29.70 -18.45
C LYS A 287 -0.84 31.11 -18.08
N LYS A 288 -0.51 32.12 -18.89
CA LYS A 288 -1.31 33.36 -18.89
C LYS A 288 -2.71 32.96 -19.34
N ILE A 289 -3.65 32.91 -18.39
CA ILE A 289 -5.08 32.69 -18.64
C ILE A 289 -5.52 33.65 -19.75
N ARG A 290 -5.66 33.13 -20.97
CA ARG A 290 -5.96 33.92 -22.17
C ARG A 290 -7.37 34.50 -22.15
N ASN A 291 -8.20 34.01 -21.23
CA ASN A 291 -9.58 34.44 -20.99
C ASN A 291 -9.77 34.80 -19.51
N LYS A 292 -9.10 35.83 -19.00
CA LYS A 292 -9.58 36.46 -17.77
C LYS A 292 -10.90 37.17 -18.14
N PRO A 293 -12.05 36.83 -17.50
CA PRO A 293 -13.28 37.57 -17.76
C PRO A 293 -12.99 39.06 -17.55
N ARG A 294 -13.35 39.88 -18.53
CA ARG A 294 -13.20 41.34 -18.40
C ARG A 294 -14.07 41.75 -17.22
N VAL A 295 -13.42 42.07 -16.11
CA VAL A 295 -14.09 42.64 -14.95
C VAL A 295 -14.69 43.96 -15.42
N ILE A 296 -16.01 44.01 -15.56
CA ILE A 296 -16.73 45.25 -15.82
C ILE A 296 -16.62 46.05 -14.53
N ARG A 297 -15.57 46.86 -14.40
CA ARG A 297 -15.54 47.87 -13.34
C ARG A 297 -16.70 48.81 -13.62
N SER A 298 -17.75 48.74 -12.80
CA SER A 298 -18.75 49.79 -12.74
C SER A 298 -18.02 51.10 -12.44
N GLY A 299 -18.08 52.06 -13.36
CA GLY A 299 -17.46 53.36 -13.16
C GLY A 299 -16.60 53.88 -14.32
N LYS A 300 -17.24 54.23 -15.43
CA LYS A 300 -17.02 55.51 -16.11
C LYS A 300 -18.13 55.70 -17.14
N GLY A 301 -19.05 56.63 -16.86
CA GLY A 301 -20.07 57.04 -17.81
C GLY A 301 -19.44 57.33 -19.17
N ALA A 302 -20.05 56.80 -20.23
CA ALA A 302 -19.60 56.99 -21.60
C ALA A 302 -19.37 58.47 -21.85
N ASN A 303 -18.12 58.84 -22.18
CA ASN A 303 -17.76 60.23 -22.43
C ASN A 303 -18.36 60.64 -23.78
N PRO A 304 -19.40 61.50 -23.84
CA PRO A 304 -20.14 61.78 -25.08
C PRO A 304 -19.27 62.46 -26.15
N LYS A 305 -18.07 62.94 -25.79
CA LYS A 305 -17.09 63.48 -26.74
C LYS A 305 -16.38 62.41 -27.59
N ALA A 306 -16.22 61.19 -27.08
CA ALA A 306 -15.60 60.10 -27.85
C ALA A 306 -16.52 59.63 -28.99
N ASP A 307 -17.83 59.62 -28.75
CA ASP A 307 -18.85 59.16 -29.71
C ASP A 307 -19.09 60.15 -30.87
N LYS A 308 -18.84 61.45 -30.66
CA LYS A 308 -18.89 62.45 -31.74
C LYS A 308 -17.72 62.28 -32.74
N ASN A 309 -16.53 61.93 -32.27
CA ASN A 309 -15.36 61.76 -33.14
C ASN A 309 -15.41 60.47 -33.96
N THR A 310 -15.93 59.39 -33.40
CA THR A 310 -16.16 58.13 -34.13
C THR A 310 -17.20 58.33 -35.24
N LYS A 311 -18.33 58.99 -34.94
CA LYS A 311 -19.37 59.31 -35.94
C LYS A 311 -18.84 60.18 -37.09
N ARG A 312 -18.04 61.21 -36.79
CA ARG A 312 -17.40 62.06 -37.81
C ARG A 312 -16.41 61.30 -38.69
N THR A 313 -15.67 60.36 -38.10
CA THR A 313 -14.72 59.53 -38.86
C THR A 313 -15.47 58.59 -39.79
N ALA A 314 -16.57 57.99 -39.33
CA ALA A 314 -17.43 57.16 -40.15
C ALA A 314 -18.07 57.94 -41.31
N MET A 315 -18.58 59.16 -41.06
CA MET A 315 -19.17 60.01 -42.10
C MET A 315 -18.12 60.46 -43.13
N ARG A 316 -16.87 60.75 -42.73
CA ARG A 316 -15.78 61.02 -43.68
C ARG A 316 -15.45 59.81 -44.54
N ASN A 317 -15.39 58.62 -43.96
CA ASN A 317 -15.09 57.41 -44.72
C ASN A 317 -16.21 57.10 -45.72
N ARG A 318 -17.47 57.25 -45.30
CA ARG A 318 -18.63 57.12 -46.20
C ARG A 318 -18.58 58.10 -47.35
N LEU A 319 -18.24 59.37 -47.11
CA LEU A 319 -18.07 60.36 -48.18
C LEU A 319 -16.92 60.00 -49.13
N LYS A 320 -15.80 59.47 -48.61
CA LYS A 320 -14.68 59.02 -49.44
C LYS A 320 -15.07 57.83 -50.33
N GLU A 321 -15.92 56.94 -49.84
CA GLU A 321 -16.38 55.76 -50.58
C GLU A 321 -17.50 56.09 -51.57
N SER A 322 -18.46 56.91 -51.18
CA SER A 322 -19.65 57.19 -52.00
C SER A 322 -19.44 58.36 -52.96
N GLY A 323 -18.66 59.39 -52.58
CA GLY A 323 -18.51 60.63 -53.34
C GLY A 323 -19.80 61.45 -53.55
N HIS A 324 -20.90 61.10 -52.87
CA HIS A 324 -22.20 61.74 -53.09
C HIS A 324 -22.32 63.08 -52.36
N VAL A 325 -22.94 64.06 -53.02
CA VAL A 325 -23.15 65.42 -52.48
C VAL A 325 -23.96 65.40 -51.17
N ASN A 326 -24.90 64.46 -51.03
CA ASN A 326 -25.72 64.31 -49.84
C ASN A 326 -24.90 63.90 -48.60
N ASP A 327 -23.89 63.03 -48.77
CA ASP A 327 -23.02 62.61 -47.68
C ASP A 327 -22.06 63.76 -47.26
N ALA A 328 -21.70 64.63 -48.20
CA ALA A 328 -20.93 65.84 -47.90
C ALA A 328 -21.77 66.85 -47.10
N ALA A 329 -23.05 67.02 -47.45
CA ALA A 329 -23.97 67.88 -46.72
C ALA A 329 -24.17 67.40 -45.27
N MET A 330 -24.39 66.10 -45.06
CA MET A 330 -24.53 65.52 -43.71
C MET A 330 -23.25 65.68 -42.85
N LEU A 331 -22.07 65.53 -43.46
CA LEU A 331 -20.81 65.74 -42.75
C LEU A 331 -20.63 67.20 -42.34
N LEU A 332 -20.99 68.15 -43.22
CA LEU A 332 -20.90 69.58 -42.95
C LEU A 332 -21.91 70.03 -41.88
N GLU A 333 -23.14 69.53 -41.94
CA GLU A 333 -24.17 69.77 -40.93
C GLU A 333 -23.70 69.33 -39.53
N ASN A 334 -23.09 68.13 -39.44
CA ASN A 334 -22.52 67.62 -38.18
C ASN A 334 -21.30 68.43 -37.68
N LEU A 335 -20.61 69.14 -38.57
CA LEU A 335 -19.44 69.95 -38.23
C LEU A 335 -19.84 71.34 -37.71
N ILE A 336 -21.01 71.83 -38.12
CA ILE A 336 -21.54 73.14 -37.76
C ILE A 336 -22.46 73.05 -36.52
N SER A 337 -23.08 71.89 -36.26
CA SER A 337 -23.89 71.62 -35.05
C SER A 337 -23.09 71.18 -33.82
#